data_AF-E0RY23-F1
#
_entry.id   AF-E0RY23-F1
#
_cell.length_a   1.000
_cell.length_b   1.000
_cell.length_c   1.000
_cell.angle_alpha   90.00
_cell.angle_beta   90.00
_cell.angle_gamma   90.00
#
_symmetry.space_group_name_H-M   'P 1'
#
loop_
_entity.id
_entity.type
_entity.pdbx_description
1 polymer ?
#
loop_
_entity_poly.entity_id
_entity_poly.type
_entity_poly.pdbx_seq_one_letter_code
_entity_poly.pdbx_strand_id
1 'polypeptide(L)'
;MPLRIFRSLANMQTEFGKKRMDKYMSSNREVQNPAILNTISDRVIRDYYTAAIKSEVILDTLITPVVEDLLNIALGRDGENKLHYVTKEFPLMTKLLAKEDTETEVKTKEDDRSVKADYLLCDDKYVYVVELKTTSGSFDYKQFNKYKAFCEECCFSKLLDCFADVVAKAYSVNNDGEGNSFEKLEGLYNSILSNERWKKVSGDTHNRLLDKKDIKELRERKNYTSTKKYMTQVAEIIDAREYFYDSNNKPRDFIIERGGKHSSDIKCIYLLPISKQYGDMHNAMHKKDANYINEGNKEDYSNGPLMYIGLDDLLDKITKEGYLESEDKAFRKKEYFEWLVKGVLKPIFGKSE
;
A
#
# COMPACT_ATOMS: atom_id res chain seq x y z
N MET A 1 32.94 -6.03 2.23
CA MET A 1 32.18 -6.81 1.21
C MET A 1 30.66 -6.87 1.38
N PRO A 2 30.00 -6.78 2.57
CA PRO A 2 28.54 -6.94 2.68
C PRO A 2 27.73 -5.74 2.14
N LEU A 3 28.32 -4.55 2.14
CA LEU A 3 27.67 -3.29 1.75
C LEU A 3 27.38 -3.15 0.24
N ARG A 4 28.00 -3.98 -0.61
CA ARG A 4 27.73 -3.97 -2.06
C ARG A 4 26.44 -4.72 -2.43
N ILE A 5 26.06 -5.73 -1.64
CA ILE A 5 24.87 -6.56 -1.90
C ILE A 5 23.60 -5.78 -1.57
N PHE A 6 23.57 -5.07 -0.44
CA PHE A 6 22.42 -4.24 -0.05
C PHE A 6 22.18 -3.03 -0.96
N ARG A 7 23.26 -2.40 -1.48
CA ARG A 7 23.12 -1.38 -2.53
C ARG A 7 22.59 -1.93 -3.85
N SER A 8 22.82 -3.21 -4.12
CA SER A 8 22.33 -3.86 -5.34
C SER A 8 20.85 -4.24 -5.26
N LEU A 9 20.36 -4.62 -4.08
CA LEU A 9 18.95 -4.96 -3.84
C LEU A 9 18.03 -3.72 -3.86
N ALA A 10 18.51 -2.58 -3.34
CA ALA A 10 17.79 -1.31 -3.42
C ALA A 10 17.61 -0.81 -4.88
N ASN A 11 18.48 -1.23 -5.79
CA ASN A 11 18.46 -0.84 -7.21
C ASN A 11 17.65 -1.82 -8.10
N MET A 12 16.77 -2.67 -7.54
CA MET A 12 16.05 -3.75 -8.26
C MET A 12 14.59 -3.42 -8.64
N GLN A 13 14.16 -2.17 -8.54
CA GLN A 13 12.72 -1.86 -8.44
C GLN A 13 11.91 -1.52 -9.70
N THR A 14 12.37 -1.75 -10.95
CA THR A 14 11.52 -1.46 -12.14
C THR A 14 11.68 -2.44 -13.30
N GLU A 15 10.82 -2.40 -14.33
CA GLU A 15 10.73 -3.35 -15.47
C GLU A 15 12.01 -3.52 -16.30
N PHE A 16 13.04 -2.69 -16.14
CA PHE A 16 14.39 -3.00 -16.63
C PHE A 16 15.06 -4.15 -15.86
N GLY A 17 14.56 -4.46 -14.67
CA GLY A 17 14.78 -5.70 -13.96
C GLY A 17 14.20 -6.91 -14.70
N LYS A 18 13.27 -6.78 -15.64
CA LYS A 18 12.70 -7.92 -16.39
C LYS A 18 13.75 -8.54 -17.33
N LYS A 19 14.28 -7.77 -18.29
CA LYS A 19 15.38 -8.21 -19.19
C LYS A 19 16.72 -8.42 -18.49
N ARG A 20 16.98 -7.69 -17.39
CA ARG A 20 18.24 -7.81 -16.64
C ARG A 20 18.18 -8.93 -15.60
N MET A 21 17.02 -9.27 -15.04
CA MET A 21 16.83 -10.48 -14.22
C MET A 21 16.78 -11.70 -15.14
N ASP A 22 16.15 -11.64 -16.32
CA ASP A 22 16.26 -12.74 -17.29
C ASP A 22 17.71 -12.94 -17.72
N LYS A 23 18.45 -11.87 -18.04
CA LYS A 23 19.87 -11.93 -18.40
C LYS A 23 20.79 -12.26 -17.21
N TYR A 24 20.45 -11.89 -15.98
CA TYR A 24 21.26 -12.13 -14.77
C TYR A 24 20.95 -13.47 -14.10
N MET A 25 19.71 -13.95 -14.14
CA MET A 25 19.32 -15.30 -13.74
C MET A 25 19.78 -16.32 -14.79
N SER A 26 19.81 -15.96 -16.09
CA SER A 26 20.46 -16.80 -17.11
C SER A 26 22.00 -16.72 -17.09
N SER A 27 22.61 -15.68 -16.50
CA SER A 27 24.07 -15.54 -16.40
C SER A 27 24.68 -15.82 -15.02
N ASN A 28 23.89 -15.94 -13.95
CA ASN A 28 24.36 -16.24 -12.59
C ASN A 28 23.50 -17.33 -11.95
N ARG A 29 23.87 -18.59 -12.22
CA ARG A 29 23.44 -19.75 -11.43
C ARG A 29 23.85 -19.66 -9.94
N GLU A 30 24.66 -18.68 -9.55
CA GLU A 30 25.16 -18.50 -8.18
C GLU A 30 24.20 -17.77 -7.22
N VAL A 31 23.20 -17.01 -7.71
CA VAL A 31 22.24 -16.28 -6.83
C VAL A 31 21.06 -17.16 -6.37
N GLN A 32 20.94 -18.36 -6.94
CA GLN A 32 20.02 -19.40 -6.50
C GLN A 32 20.66 -20.41 -5.54
N ASN A 33 21.79 -20.07 -4.91
CA ASN A 33 22.39 -20.94 -3.89
C ASN A 33 21.49 -20.92 -2.62
N PRO A 34 20.84 -22.04 -2.25
CA PRO A 34 19.97 -22.10 -1.08
C PRO A 34 20.68 -21.66 0.21
N ALA A 35 22.00 -21.85 0.31
CA ALA A 35 22.78 -21.39 1.46
C ALA A 35 22.80 -19.86 1.60
N ILE A 36 22.81 -19.13 0.49
CA ILE A 36 22.78 -17.65 0.50
C ILE A 36 21.40 -17.17 0.94
N LEU A 37 20.33 -17.74 0.39
CA LEU A 37 18.96 -17.38 0.75
C LEU A 37 18.67 -17.68 2.22
N ASN A 38 19.11 -18.82 2.74
CA ASN A 38 19.02 -19.15 4.16
C ASN A 38 19.79 -18.14 5.03
N THR A 39 21.00 -17.76 4.61
CA THR A 39 21.79 -16.75 5.33
C THR A 39 21.08 -15.38 5.37
N ILE A 40 20.40 -15.00 4.28
CA ILE A 40 19.62 -13.76 4.22
C ILE A 40 18.40 -13.86 5.13
N SER A 41 17.65 -14.98 5.06
CA SER A 41 16.52 -15.28 5.93
C SER A 41 16.88 -15.16 7.41
N ASP A 42 17.95 -15.83 7.84
CA ASP A 42 18.39 -15.81 9.24
C ASP A 42 18.71 -14.40 9.73
N ARG A 43 19.33 -13.58 8.86
CA ARG A 43 19.63 -12.18 9.19
C ARG A 43 18.37 -11.34 9.28
N VAL A 44 17.45 -11.48 8.34
CA VAL A 44 16.16 -10.78 8.34
C VAL A 44 15.36 -11.12 9.60
N ILE A 45 15.27 -12.41 9.94
CA ILE A 45 14.55 -12.88 11.14
C ILE A 45 15.21 -12.32 12.40
N ARG A 46 16.54 -12.35 12.51
CA ARG A 46 17.24 -11.78 13.66
C ARG A 46 17.03 -10.27 13.76
N ASP A 47 17.12 -9.56 12.65
CA ASP A 47 16.95 -8.11 12.60
C ASP A 47 15.50 -7.73 12.96
N TYR A 48 14.51 -8.55 12.61
CA TYR A 48 13.11 -8.38 13.00
C TYR A 48 12.91 -8.36 14.52
N TYR A 49 13.62 -9.21 15.26
CA TYR A 49 13.57 -9.26 16.73
C TYR A 49 14.58 -8.33 17.42
N THR A 50 15.32 -7.53 16.66
CA THR A 50 16.33 -6.62 17.22
C THR A 50 15.71 -5.27 17.56
N ALA A 51 15.68 -4.90 18.85
CA ALA A 51 15.02 -3.69 19.34
C ALA A 51 15.44 -2.36 18.65
N ALA A 52 16.67 -2.29 18.13
CA ALA A 52 17.18 -1.11 17.44
C ALA A 52 16.68 -0.96 15.99
N ILE A 53 16.06 -2.01 15.43
CA ILE A 53 15.53 -2.02 14.06
C ILE A 53 14.00 -2.10 14.15
N LYS A 54 13.33 -1.21 13.41
CA LYS A 54 11.86 -1.22 13.36
C LYS A 54 11.39 -2.40 12.51
N SER A 55 10.65 -3.32 13.12
CA SER A 55 10.06 -4.47 12.43
C SER A 55 9.12 -4.05 11.31
N GLU A 56 8.44 -2.90 11.45
CA GLU A 56 7.55 -2.34 10.41
C GLU A 56 8.33 -2.11 9.12
N VAL A 57 9.53 -1.55 9.22
CA VAL A 57 10.37 -1.23 8.06
C VAL A 57 10.84 -2.48 7.34
N ILE A 58 11.18 -3.54 8.08
CA ILE A 58 11.60 -4.83 7.50
C ILE A 58 10.42 -5.47 6.76
N LEU A 59 9.28 -5.62 7.42
CA LEU A 59 8.11 -6.25 6.81
C LEU A 59 7.62 -5.46 5.62
N ASP A 60 7.50 -4.14 5.76
CA ASP A 60 7.04 -3.28 4.70
C ASP A 60 7.93 -3.38 3.44
N THR A 61 9.25 -3.42 3.63
CA THR A 61 10.21 -3.62 2.53
C THR A 61 10.01 -4.97 1.82
N LEU A 62 9.74 -6.03 2.58
CA LEU A 62 9.65 -7.39 2.06
C LEU A 62 8.26 -7.71 1.47
N ILE A 63 7.20 -7.14 2.03
CA ILE A 63 5.82 -7.39 1.64
C ILE A 63 5.40 -6.51 0.46
N THR A 64 5.86 -5.25 0.37
CA THR A 64 5.49 -4.33 -0.74
C THR A 64 5.52 -4.99 -2.12
N PRO A 65 6.56 -5.76 -2.52
CA PRO A 65 6.63 -6.37 -3.85
C PRO A 65 5.59 -7.46 -4.14
N VAL A 66 4.90 -7.97 -3.13
CA VAL A 66 3.97 -9.12 -3.23
C VAL A 66 2.66 -8.90 -2.44
N VAL A 67 2.41 -7.68 -1.96
CA VAL A 67 1.23 -7.38 -1.13
C VAL A 67 -0.07 -7.64 -1.90
N GLU A 68 -0.07 -7.32 -3.20
CA GLU A 68 -1.17 -7.63 -4.13
C GLU A 68 -1.46 -9.13 -4.15
N ASP A 69 -0.42 -9.95 -4.35
CA ASP A 69 -0.55 -11.41 -4.41
C ASP A 69 -1.03 -11.99 -3.07
N LEU A 70 -0.44 -11.54 -1.94
CA LEU A 70 -0.82 -11.99 -0.60
C LEU A 70 -2.30 -11.72 -0.32
N LEU A 71 -2.77 -10.51 -0.62
CA LEU A 71 -4.15 -10.11 -0.35
C LEU A 71 -5.14 -10.82 -1.28
N ASN A 72 -4.80 -11.00 -2.55
CA ASN A 72 -5.64 -11.74 -3.49
C ASN A 72 -5.81 -13.21 -3.08
N ILE A 73 -4.77 -13.88 -2.59
CA ILE A 73 -4.87 -15.26 -2.07
C ILE A 73 -5.72 -15.30 -0.79
N ALA A 74 -5.48 -14.35 0.12
CA ALA A 74 -6.20 -14.27 1.38
C ALA A 74 -7.71 -14.11 1.16
N LEU A 75 -8.08 -13.27 0.20
CA LEU A 75 -9.47 -12.98 -0.14
C LEU A 75 -10.06 -13.94 -1.18
N GLY A 76 -9.28 -14.91 -1.69
CA GLY A 76 -9.73 -15.84 -2.73
C GLY A 76 -10.12 -15.15 -4.03
N ARG A 77 -9.41 -14.08 -4.40
CA ARG A 77 -9.69 -13.23 -5.57
C ARG A 77 -8.79 -13.62 -6.74
N ASP A 78 -9.43 -13.87 -7.88
CA ASP A 78 -8.78 -14.14 -9.15
C ASP A 78 -9.45 -13.37 -10.31
N GLY A 79 -8.86 -13.45 -11.50
CA GLY A 79 -9.37 -12.81 -12.71
C GLY A 79 -9.63 -11.31 -12.57
N GLU A 80 -10.85 -10.90 -12.91
CA GLU A 80 -11.31 -9.50 -12.97
C GLU A 80 -11.63 -8.89 -11.58
N ASN A 81 -11.70 -9.70 -10.51
CA ASN A 81 -11.96 -9.22 -9.15
C ASN A 81 -10.68 -9.02 -8.32
N LYS A 82 -9.51 -9.03 -8.97
CA LYS A 82 -8.22 -8.88 -8.29
C LYS A 82 -8.07 -7.48 -7.74
N LEU A 83 -7.47 -7.42 -6.56
CA LEU A 83 -6.88 -6.21 -6.04
C LEU A 83 -5.64 -5.87 -6.86
N HIS A 84 -5.43 -4.59 -7.08
CA HIS A 84 -4.29 -4.02 -7.77
C HIS A 84 -3.59 -3.00 -6.88
N TYR A 85 -2.27 -3.11 -6.77
CA TYR A 85 -1.45 -2.17 -6.03
C TYR A 85 -1.47 -0.78 -6.68
N VAL A 86 -1.73 0.26 -5.89
CA VAL A 86 -1.73 1.66 -6.34
C VAL A 86 -0.50 2.40 -5.82
N THR A 87 -0.33 2.48 -4.50
CA THR A 87 0.79 3.20 -3.86
C THR A 87 0.96 2.76 -2.41
N LYS A 88 2.07 3.15 -1.77
CA LYS A 88 2.29 2.99 -0.32
C LYS A 88 2.28 4.31 0.43
N GLU A 89 2.15 4.23 1.76
CA GLU A 89 2.15 5.37 2.69
C GLU A 89 1.12 6.46 2.32
N PHE A 90 -0.05 6.08 1.81
CA PHE A 90 -1.04 7.03 1.31
C PHE A 90 -1.65 7.84 2.47
N PRO A 91 -1.65 9.18 2.41
CA PRO A 91 -2.15 10.02 3.49
C PRO A 91 -3.68 10.13 3.47
N LEU A 92 -4.29 9.76 4.59
CA LEU A 92 -5.72 9.92 4.89
C LEU A 92 -5.92 11.20 5.71
N MET A 93 -6.51 12.22 5.08
CA MET A 93 -6.58 13.57 5.63
C MET A 93 -7.69 13.69 6.67
N THR A 94 -7.34 13.78 7.96
CA THR A 94 -8.36 13.77 9.04
C THR A 94 -9.27 15.00 9.04
N LYS A 95 -8.89 16.07 8.31
CA LYS A 95 -9.76 17.24 8.08
C LYS A 95 -11.08 16.85 7.41
N LEU A 96 -11.11 15.78 6.61
CA LEU A 96 -12.32 15.28 5.96
C LEU A 96 -13.29 14.60 6.93
N LEU A 97 -12.85 14.29 8.15
CA LEU A 97 -13.67 13.70 9.22
C LEU A 97 -14.14 14.76 10.24
N ALA A 98 -13.69 16.00 10.11
CA ALA A 98 -14.16 17.08 10.97
C ALA A 98 -15.57 17.46 10.53
N LYS A 99 -16.57 17.23 11.39
CA LYS A 99 -17.94 17.70 11.16
C LYS A 99 -17.92 19.23 11.19
N GLU A 100 -18.63 19.86 10.25
CA GLU A 100 -18.79 21.33 10.17
C GLU A 100 -19.50 21.92 11.40
N ASP A 101 -20.08 21.09 12.27
CA ASP A 101 -20.85 21.52 13.43
C ASP A 101 -20.00 21.70 14.70
N THR A 102 -19.25 22.80 14.78
CA THR A 102 -19.17 23.58 16.03
C THR A 102 -18.78 25.01 15.69
N GLU A 103 -19.68 25.96 15.95
CA GLU A 103 -19.47 27.41 15.98
C GLU A 103 -18.50 27.85 17.09
N THR A 104 -17.38 27.15 17.23
CA THR A 104 -16.25 27.62 18.02
C THR A 104 -15.06 27.63 17.09
N GLU A 105 -14.75 28.82 16.58
CA GLU A 105 -13.46 29.16 15.99
C GLU A 105 -12.34 28.89 17.00
N VAL A 106 -12.01 27.62 17.24
CA VAL A 106 -10.66 27.28 17.63
C VAL A 106 -9.94 27.14 16.31
N LYS A 107 -9.29 28.25 15.90
CA LYS A 107 -8.13 28.25 15.01
C LYS A 107 -7.03 27.36 15.62
N THR A 108 -7.29 26.07 15.74
CA THR A 108 -6.22 25.10 15.80
C THR A 108 -5.59 25.19 14.44
N LYS A 109 -4.30 25.55 14.40
CA LYS A 109 -3.47 25.48 13.19
C LYS A 109 -3.95 24.28 12.38
N GLU A 110 -4.29 24.50 11.10
CA GLU A 110 -4.56 23.43 10.13
C GLU A 110 -3.44 22.41 10.24
N ASP A 111 -3.61 21.45 11.13
CA ASP A 111 -2.63 20.43 11.36
C ASP A 111 -2.99 19.47 10.24
N ASP A 112 -2.16 19.47 9.18
CA ASP A 112 -2.17 18.53 8.06
C ASP A 112 -1.88 17.08 8.57
N ARG A 113 -2.36 16.74 9.77
CA ARG A 113 -2.28 15.45 10.43
C ARG A 113 -3.07 14.46 9.57
N SER A 114 -2.35 13.84 8.66
CA SER A 114 -2.79 12.63 8.02
C SER A 114 -2.51 11.44 8.93
N VAL A 115 -3.44 10.49 8.96
CA VAL A 115 -3.04 9.11 9.23
C VAL A 115 -2.56 8.53 7.91
N LYS A 116 -1.57 7.65 7.91
CA LYS A 116 -1.06 7.05 6.68
C LYS A 116 -1.42 5.58 6.64
N ALA A 117 -2.09 5.16 5.57
CA ALA A 117 -2.24 3.74 5.26
C ALA A 117 -0.92 3.22 4.70
N ASP A 118 -0.50 2.01 5.10
CA ASP A 118 0.73 1.40 4.60
C ASP A 118 0.62 1.12 3.10
N TYR A 119 -0.53 0.62 2.65
CA TYR A 119 -0.81 0.40 1.23
C TYR A 119 -2.17 0.94 0.80
N LEU A 120 -2.24 1.33 -0.46
CA LEU A 120 -3.47 1.60 -1.18
C LEU A 120 -3.56 0.60 -2.34
N LEU A 121 -4.66 -0.14 -2.39
CA LEU A 121 -5.01 -1.02 -3.49
C LEU A 121 -6.39 -0.65 -4.04
N CYS A 122 -6.76 -1.14 -5.20
CA CYS A 122 -8.11 -0.99 -5.73
C CYS A 122 -8.57 -2.26 -6.47
N ASP A 123 -9.88 -2.42 -6.59
CA ASP A 123 -10.50 -3.26 -7.60
C ASP A 123 -11.47 -2.42 -8.44
N ASP A 124 -12.28 -3.09 -9.24
CA ASP A 124 -13.29 -2.49 -10.10
C ASP A 124 -14.33 -1.60 -9.39
N LYS A 125 -14.50 -1.74 -8.07
CA LYS A 125 -15.58 -1.12 -7.30
C LYS A 125 -15.08 -0.29 -6.12
N TYR A 126 -13.99 -0.70 -5.49
CA TYR A 126 -13.55 -0.17 -4.21
C TYR A 126 -12.07 0.17 -4.21
N VAL A 127 -11.71 1.13 -3.35
CA VAL A 127 -10.35 1.41 -2.94
C VAL A 127 -10.12 0.82 -1.56
N TYR A 128 -9.01 0.12 -1.39
CA TYR A 128 -8.63 -0.58 -0.19
C TYR A 128 -7.46 0.12 0.48
N VAL A 129 -7.68 0.68 1.66
CA VAL A 129 -6.60 1.11 2.55
C VAL A 129 -6.15 -0.09 3.37
N VAL A 130 -4.84 -0.34 3.41
CA VAL A 130 -4.29 -1.50 4.13
C VAL A 130 -3.35 -1.03 5.21
N GLU A 131 -3.58 -1.53 6.43
CA GLU A 131 -2.72 -1.32 7.58
C GLU A 131 -2.00 -2.62 7.92
N LEU A 132 -0.66 -2.56 7.99
CA LEU A 132 0.19 -3.66 8.39
C LEU A 132 0.56 -3.52 9.86
N LYS A 133 0.16 -4.49 10.68
CA LYS A 133 0.60 -4.60 12.07
C LYS A 133 1.71 -5.63 12.20
N THR A 134 2.75 -5.26 12.93
CA THR A 134 3.93 -6.11 13.20
C THR A 134 3.78 -6.89 14.50
N THR A 135 3.08 -6.32 15.48
CA THR A 135 2.90 -6.89 16.81
C THR A 135 1.50 -6.60 17.34
N SER A 136 1.00 -7.44 18.27
CA SER A 136 -0.28 -7.20 18.94
C SER A 136 -0.33 -5.85 19.68
N GLY A 137 0.81 -5.42 20.22
CA GLY A 137 0.92 -4.14 20.92
C GLY A 137 0.92 -2.91 20.01
N SER A 138 1.07 -3.08 18.69
CA SER A 138 1.08 -1.98 17.71
C SER A 138 -0.32 -1.51 17.27
N PHE A 139 -1.37 -2.12 17.82
CA PHE A 139 -2.74 -1.72 17.54
C PHE A 139 -3.11 -0.42 18.27
N ASP A 140 -3.50 0.60 17.50
CA ASP A 140 -3.98 1.88 18.02
C ASP A 140 -5.48 2.05 17.73
N TYR A 141 -6.29 2.06 18.79
CA TYR A 141 -7.74 2.24 18.70
C TYR A 141 -8.13 3.60 18.10
N LYS A 142 -7.31 4.65 18.27
CA LYS A 142 -7.58 5.96 17.67
C LYS A 142 -7.36 5.92 16.15
N GLN A 143 -6.31 5.23 15.70
CA GLN A 143 -6.07 5.00 14.29
C GLN A 143 -7.21 4.19 13.67
N PHE A 144 -7.63 3.13 14.37
CA PHE A 144 -8.73 2.28 13.98
C PHE A 144 -10.05 3.03 13.75
N ASN A 145 -10.48 3.82 14.73
CA ASN A 145 -11.73 4.58 14.61
C ASN A 145 -11.68 5.59 13.46
N LYS A 146 -10.51 6.15 13.16
CA LYS A 146 -10.36 7.03 12.00
C LYS A 146 -10.57 6.27 10.69
N TYR A 147 -10.00 5.06 10.58
CA TYR A 147 -10.17 4.25 9.37
C TYR A 147 -11.62 3.83 9.19
N LYS A 148 -12.28 3.42 10.29
CA LYS A 148 -13.73 3.18 10.29
C LYS A 148 -14.51 4.39 9.79
N ALA A 149 -14.24 5.57 10.34
CA ALA A 149 -14.91 6.81 9.91
C ALA A 149 -14.64 7.13 8.43
N PHE A 150 -13.42 6.95 7.92
CA PHE A 150 -13.14 7.10 6.49
C PHE A 150 -13.95 6.11 5.63
N CYS A 151 -14.08 4.86 6.08
CA CYS A 151 -14.88 3.84 5.42
C CYS A 151 -16.39 4.05 5.57
N GLU A 152 -16.87 5.01 6.36
CA GLU A 152 -18.30 5.27 6.56
C GLU A 152 -18.71 6.63 5.97
N GLU A 153 -17.83 7.62 6.10
CA GLU A 153 -18.17 9.04 5.88
C GLU A 153 -17.47 9.64 4.64
N CYS A 154 -16.45 8.98 4.09
CA CYS A 154 -15.62 9.54 3.02
C CYS A 154 -15.76 8.80 1.68
N CYS A 155 -15.38 9.47 0.59
CA CYS A 155 -15.21 8.88 -0.73
C CYS A 155 -13.79 9.12 -1.25
N PHE A 156 -13.30 8.22 -2.09
CA PHE A 156 -11.92 8.23 -2.56
C PHE A 156 -11.62 9.46 -3.43
N SER A 157 -12.56 9.92 -4.25
CA SER A 157 -12.43 11.17 -5.03
C SER A 157 -12.05 12.37 -4.15
N LYS A 158 -12.71 12.54 -2.99
CA LYS A 158 -12.38 13.61 -2.03
C LYS A 158 -11.01 13.43 -1.37
N LEU A 159 -10.62 12.18 -1.07
CA LEU A 159 -9.28 11.89 -0.56
C LEU A 159 -8.21 12.26 -1.59
N LEU A 160 -8.45 11.94 -2.87
CA LEU A 160 -7.53 12.20 -3.96
C LEU A 160 -7.40 13.70 -4.24
N ASP A 161 -8.50 14.45 -4.24
CA ASP A 161 -8.50 15.92 -4.35
C ASP A 161 -7.73 16.56 -3.19
N CYS A 162 -7.97 16.12 -1.95
CA CYS A 162 -7.21 16.62 -0.80
C CYS A 162 -5.72 16.26 -0.87
N PHE A 163 -5.37 15.10 -1.42
CA PHE A 163 -3.98 14.74 -1.65
C PHE A 163 -3.34 15.64 -2.71
N ALA A 164 -4.05 15.93 -3.80
CA ALA A 164 -3.62 16.89 -4.82
C ALA A 164 -3.34 18.28 -4.20
N ASP A 165 -4.19 18.76 -3.31
CA ASP A 165 -3.96 20.05 -2.62
C ASP A 165 -2.68 20.05 -1.76
N VAL A 166 -2.41 18.94 -1.06
CA VAL A 166 -1.17 18.79 -0.28
C VAL A 166 0.06 18.80 -1.20
N VAL A 167 -0.02 18.12 -2.34
CA VAL A 167 1.04 18.13 -3.37
C VAL A 167 1.23 19.54 -3.92
N ALA A 168 0.15 20.22 -4.31
CA ALA A 168 0.19 21.57 -4.86
C ALA A 168 0.82 22.57 -3.88
N LYS A 169 0.42 22.52 -2.59
CA LYS A 169 1.01 23.31 -1.50
C LYS A 169 2.50 23.02 -1.34
N ALA A 170 2.89 21.75 -1.35
CA ALA A 170 4.29 21.33 -1.21
C ALA A 170 5.18 21.81 -2.36
N TYR A 171 4.61 21.99 -3.56
CA TYR A 171 5.31 22.44 -4.76
C TYR A 171 5.09 23.93 -5.10
N SER A 172 4.26 24.63 -4.31
CA SER A 172 3.88 26.03 -4.54
C SER A 172 3.34 26.27 -5.95
N VAL A 173 2.45 25.39 -6.39
CA VAL A 173 1.72 25.48 -7.67
C VAL A 173 0.22 25.54 -7.40
N ASN A 174 -0.56 26.01 -8.38
CA ASN A 174 -2.01 25.99 -8.30
C ASN A 174 -2.54 24.58 -8.65
N ASN A 175 -3.68 24.23 -8.06
CA ASN A 175 -4.45 23.03 -8.37
C ASN A 175 -5.77 23.46 -9.03
N ASP A 176 -5.72 23.83 -10.31
CA ASP A 176 -6.83 24.29 -11.12
C ASP A 176 -7.25 23.27 -12.19
N GLY A 177 -6.88 22.00 -11.98
CA GLY A 177 -7.22 20.91 -12.89
C GLY A 177 -8.73 20.78 -13.12
N GLU A 178 -9.10 20.57 -14.38
CA GLU A 178 -10.46 20.20 -14.76
C GLU A 178 -10.61 18.68 -14.83
N GLY A 179 -11.85 18.20 -14.80
CA GLY A 179 -12.18 16.77 -14.92
C GLY A 179 -12.36 16.06 -13.58
N ASN A 180 -12.28 14.73 -13.62
CA ASN A 180 -12.44 13.89 -12.44
C ASN A 180 -11.20 13.96 -11.52
N SER A 181 -11.30 13.45 -10.28
CA SER A 181 -10.23 13.60 -9.29
C SER A 181 -8.88 13.03 -9.72
N PHE A 182 -8.88 11.98 -10.56
CA PHE A 182 -7.64 11.44 -11.12
C PHE A 182 -7.04 12.39 -12.17
N GLU A 183 -7.85 12.92 -13.07
CA GLU A 183 -7.42 13.87 -14.11
C GLU A 183 -6.87 15.17 -13.50
N LYS A 184 -7.48 15.66 -12.42
CA LYS A 184 -6.96 16.80 -11.64
C LYS A 184 -5.55 16.51 -11.12
N LEU A 185 -5.33 15.33 -10.52
CA LEU A 185 -4.02 14.93 -10.00
C LEU A 185 -2.97 14.79 -11.11
N GLU A 186 -3.35 14.20 -12.24
CA GLU A 186 -2.49 14.08 -13.42
C GLU A 186 -2.13 15.46 -14.02
N GLY A 187 -3.10 16.37 -14.11
CA GLY A 187 -2.89 17.75 -14.53
C GLY A 187 -1.91 18.49 -13.62
N LEU A 188 -2.10 18.36 -12.30
CA LEU A 188 -1.18 18.90 -11.29
C LEU A 188 0.24 18.35 -11.47
N TYR A 189 0.38 17.04 -11.64
CA TYR A 189 1.67 16.39 -11.89
C TYR A 189 2.37 16.98 -13.12
N ASN A 190 1.67 17.09 -14.24
CA ASN A 190 2.19 17.66 -15.48
C ASN A 190 2.58 19.14 -15.34
N SER A 191 1.81 19.92 -14.57
CA SER A 191 2.11 21.32 -14.25
C SER A 191 3.41 21.45 -13.44
N ILE A 192 3.59 20.60 -12.42
CA ILE A 192 4.83 20.56 -11.61
C ILE A 192 6.05 20.24 -12.48
N LEU A 193 5.94 19.23 -13.34
CA LEU A 193 7.03 18.81 -14.23
C LEU A 193 7.40 19.89 -15.28
N SER A 194 6.40 20.65 -15.72
CA SER A 194 6.58 21.70 -16.72
C SER A 194 7.22 22.97 -16.13
N ASN A 195 7.16 23.16 -14.82
CA ASN A 195 7.62 24.36 -14.12
C ASN A 195 9.15 24.52 -14.11
N GLU A 196 9.66 25.62 -14.68
CA GLU A 196 11.10 25.89 -14.79
C GLU A 196 11.84 25.96 -13.45
N ARG A 197 11.17 26.41 -12.38
CA ARG A 197 11.75 26.45 -11.03
C ARG A 197 12.16 25.04 -10.58
N TRP A 198 11.32 24.05 -10.88
CA TRP A 198 11.56 22.65 -10.55
C TRP A 198 12.46 21.94 -11.59
N LYS A 199 12.52 22.43 -12.83
CA LYS A 199 13.55 22.03 -13.82
C LYS A 199 14.97 22.44 -13.40
N LYS A 200 15.16 23.62 -12.81
CA LYS A 200 16.49 24.11 -12.37
C LYS A 200 16.99 23.48 -11.06
N VAL A 201 16.09 23.18 -10.12
CA VAL A 201 16.43 22.51 -8.85
C VAL A 201 16.76 21.02 -9.05
N SER A 202 16.36 20.43 -10.17
CA SER A 202 16.53 18.99 -10.46
C SER A 202 17.77 18.63 -11.30
N GLY A 203 18.53 19.61 -11.80
CA GLY A 203 19.78 19.42 -12.55
C GLY A 203 19.62 18.58 -13.82
N ASP A 204 19.40 19.23 -14.97
CA ASP A 204 19.56 18.75 -16.37
C ASP A 204 19.05 17.34 -16.78
N THR A 205 18.27 16.63 -15.96
CA THR A 205 17.73 15.29 -16.29
C THR A 205 16.20 15.26 -16.23
N HIS A 206 15.54 16.24 -16.84
CA HIS A 206 14.08 16.24 -17.01
C HIS A 206 13.61 16.23 -18.47
N ASN A 207 14.51 16.04 -19.42
CA ASN A 207 14.13 15.78 -20.81
C ASN A 207 14.08 14.26 -21.04
N ARG A 208 12.84 13.74 -21.01
CA ARG A 208 12.35 12.35 -21.14
C ARG A 208 11.88 11.77 -19.81
N LEU A 209 10.75 12.26 -19.33
CA LEU A 209 9.90 11.52 -18.40
C LEU A 209 8.87 10.79 -19.25
N LEU A 210 9.02 9.47 -19.36
CA LEU A 210 8.02 8.48 -19.77
C LEU A 210 8.76 7.16 -19.99
N ASP A 211 9.20 6.52 -18.90
CA ASP A 211 9.34 5.06 -18.84
C ASP A 211 9.40 4.62 -17.37
N LYS A 212 9.01 3.37 -17.07
CA LYS A 212 9.13 2.75 -15.72
C LYS A 212 10.56 2.82 -15.15
N LYS A 213 11.55 3.16 -15.96
CA LYS A 213 12.95 3.38 -15.58
C LYS A 213 13.15 4.66 -14.74
N ASP A 214 12.25 5.63 -14.81
CA ASP A 214 12.47 6.98 -14.25
C ASP A 214 12.03 7.10 -12.78
N ILE A 215 10.99 6.38 -12.35
CA ILE A 215 10.65 6.18 -10.92
C ILE A 215 11.84 5.55 -10.18
N LYS A 216 12.56 4.65 -10.85
CA LYS A 216 13.81 4.07 -10.33
C LYS A 216 14.88 5.12 -10.09
N GLU A 217 15.07 6.02 -11.06
CA GLU A 217 16.11 7.05 -11.00
C GLU A 217 15.81 8.10 -9.94
N LEU A 218 14.53 8.49 -9.79
CA LEU A 218 14.07 9.31 -8.67
C LEU A 218 14.36 8.64 -7.31
N ARG A 219 14.18 7.32 -7.24
CA ARG A 219 14.42 6.54 -6.01
C ARG A 219 15.91 6.42 -5.62
N GLU A 220 16.81 6.42 -6.60
CA GLU A 220 18.26 6.19 -6.40
C GLU A 220 19.06 7.47 -6.04
N ARG A 221 18.45 8.67 -6.09
CA ARG A 221 19.12 9.95 -5.80
C ARG A 221 19.29 10.21 -4.29
N LYS A 222 20.51 10.51 -3.84
CA LYS A 222 20.91 10.62 -2.41
C LYS A 222 20.30 11.78 -1.60
N ASN A 223 19.67 12.77 -2.25
CA ASN A 223 19.09 13.94 -1.56
C ASN A 223 17.56 13.87 -1.60
N TYR A 224 16.97 13.14 -0.64
CA TYR A 224 15.52 13.01 -0.47
C TYR A 224 14.97 14.17 0.37
N THR A 225 14.37 15.17 -0.27
CA THR A 225 13.47 16.12 0.40
C THR A 225 12.07 15.50 0.48
N SER A 226 11.28 15.88 1.50
CA SER A 226 9.89 15.38 1.70
C SER A 226 9.00 15.55 0.46
N THR A 227 9.23 16.60 -0.33
CA THR A 227 8.55 16.87 -1.61
C THR A 227 8.69 15.72 -2.62
N LYS A 228 9.87 15.10 -2.73
CA LYS A 228 10.11 13.99 -3.68
C LYS A 228 9.30 12.72 -3.34
N LYS A 229 8.93 12.53 -2.07
CA LYS A 229 8.09 11.40 -1.67
C LYS A 229 6.69 11.54 -2.24
N TYR A 230 6.11 12.75 -2.16
CA TYR A 230 4.81 13.04 -2.75
C TYR A 230 4.81 12.83 -4.27
N MET A 231 5.83 13.31 -4.99
CA MET A 231 5.91 13.06 -6.44
C MET A 231 6.09 11.59 -6.79
N THR A 232 6.76 10.80 -5.95
CA THR A 232 6.85 9.34 -6.15
C THR A 232 5.46 8.70 -6.03
N GLN A 233 4.68 9.08 -5.01
CA GLN A 233 3.33 8.56 -4.82
C GLN A 233 2.38 8.97 -5.94
N VAL A 234 2.44 10.24 -6.38
CA VAL A 234 1.63 10.71 -7.52
C VAL A 234 1.97 9.93 -8.79
N ALA A 235 3.26 9.70 -9.06
CA ALA A 235 3.69 8.89 -10.20
C ALA A 235 3.18 7.44 -10.11
N GLU A 236 3.22 6.81 -8.93
CA GLU A 236 2.66 5.46 -8.73
C GLU A 236 1.14 5.42 -8.97
N ILE A 237 0.39 6.42 -8.50
CA ILE A 237 -1.05 6.53 -8.76
C ILE A 237 -1.32 6.71 -10.26
N ILE A 238 -0.56 7.56 -10.96
CA ILE A 238 -0.70 7.76 -12.40
C ILE A 238 -0.34 6.48 -13.18
N ASP A 239 0.70 5.76 -12.78
CA ASP A 239 1.08 4.47 -13.38
C ASP A 239 -0.04 3.42 -13.23
N ALA A 240 -0.86 3.53 -12.18
CA ALA A 240 -2.04 2.71 -11.94
C ALA A 240 -3.30 3.15 -12.71
N ARG A 241 -3.18 4.08 -13.69
CA ARG A 241 -4.31 4.63 -14.48
C ARG A 241 -5.29 3.57 -14.96
N GLU A 242 -4.79 2.44 -15.48
CA GLU A 242 -5.63 1.39 -16.07
C GLU A 242 -6.65 0.79 -15.08
N TYR A 243 -6.43 0.92 -13.77
CA TYR A 243 -7.36 0.44 -12.75
C TYR A 243 -8.43 1.47 -12.38
N PHE A 244 -8.20 2.75 -12.69
CA PHE A 244 -9.12 3.85 -12.46
C PHE A 244 -10.14 4.05 -13.59
N TYR A 245 -9.98 3.33 -14.71
CA TYR A 245 -10.88 3.37 -15.84
C TYR A 245 -11.34 1.95 -16.19
N ASP A 246 -12.55 1.81 -16.72
CA ASP A 246 -13.03 0.53 -17.24
C ASP A 246 -12.41 0.21 -18.61
N SER A 247 -12.73 -0.97 -19.14
CA SER A 247 -12.25 -1.42 -20.45
C SER A 247 -12.72 -0.54 -21.64
N ASN A 248 -13.70 0.33 -21.43
CA ASN A 248 -14.18 1.32 -22.40
C ASN A 248 -13.59 2.71 -22.15
N ASN A 249 -12.57 2.82 -21.29
CA ASN A 249 -11.95 4.07 -20.86
C ASN A 249 -12.93 5.05 -20.18
N LYS A 250 -13.96 4.54 -19.53
CA LYS A 250 -14.84 5.33 -18.66
C LYS A 250 -14.27 5.37 -17.25
N PRO A 251 -14.26 6.53 -16.57
CA PRO A 251 -13.78 6.63 -15.20
C PRO A 251 -14.61 5.75 -14.27
N ARG A 252 -13.96 5.06 -13.34
CA ARG A 252 -14.67 4.29 -12.32
C ARG A 252 -15.35 5.20 -11.31
N ASP A 253 -16.41 4.71 -10.71
CA ASP A 253 -17.29 5.48 -9.84
C ASP A 253 -16.55 6.17 -8.69
N PHE A 254 -15.51 5.55 -8.15
CA PHE A 254 -14.78 6.02 -6.98
C PHE A 254 -13.80 7.18 -7.26
N ILE A 255 -13.58 7.55 -8.52
CA ILE A 255 -12.85 8.78 -8.91
C ILE A 255 -13.77 9.90 -9.40
N ILE A 256 -15.08 9.64 -9.46
CA ILE A 256 -16.08 10.63 -9.84
C ILE A 256 -16.65 11.28 -8.58
N GLU A 257 -16.76 12.61 -8.58
CA GLU A 257 -17.45 13.32 -7.51
C GLU A 257 -18.97 13.09 -7.62
N ARG A 258 -19.56 12.43 -6.61
CA ARG A 258 -21.01 12.19 -6.55
C ARG A 258 -21.65 13.11 -5.52
N GLY A 259 -22.59 13.95 -5.97
CA GLY A 259 -23.48 14.70 -5.09
C GLY A 259 -24.57 13.79 -4.51
N GLY A 260 -24.27 13.09 -3.40
CA GLY A 260 -25.24 12.20 -2.74
C GLY A 260 -24.74 11.61 -1.42
N LYS A 261 -25.66 11.17 -0.55
CA LYS A 261 -25.34 10.58 0.77
C LYS A 261 -24.60 9.23 0.62
N HIS A 262 -23.36 9.22 1.09
CA HIS A 262 -22.63 8.12 1.73
C HIS A 262 -22.89 6.68 1.24
N SER A 263 -22.39 6.32 0.07
CA SER A 263 -21.83 4.98 -0.10
C SER A 263 -20.31 5.14 -0.20
N SER A 264 -19.60 4.79 0.87
CA SER A 264 -18.14 4.79 0.84
C SER A 264 -17.65 3.75 -0.16
N ASP A 265 -16.81 4.21 -1.07
CA ASP A 265 -16.03 3.38 -1.99
C ASP A 265 -14.71 2.93 -1.35
N ILE A 266 -14.45 3.34 -0.10
CA ILE A 266 -13.27 2.97 0.67
C ILE A 266 -13.58 1.78 1.56
N LYS A 267 -12.74 0.75 1.46
CA LYS A 267 -12.67 -0.38 2.39
C LYS A 267 -11.32 -0.40 3.07
N CYS A 268 -11.25 -1.02 4.24
CA CYS A 268 -10.01 -1.14 5.00
C CYS A 268 -9.67 -2.60 5.31
N ILE A 269 -8.40 -2.96 5.13
CA ILE A 269 -7.85 -4.27 5.47
C ILE A 269 -6.78 -4.10 6.55
N TYR A 270 -6.93 -4.80 7.67
CA TYR A 270 -5.87 -4.97 8.66
C TYR A 270 -5.15 -6.28 8.41
N LEU A 271 -3.88 -6.19 8.02
CA LEU A 271 -2.94 -7.30 7.99
C LEU A 271 -2.34 -7.47 9.38
N LEU A 272 -2.77 -8.51 10.09
CA LEU A 272 -2.39 -8.79 11.47
C LEU A 272 -1.35 -9.91 11.53
N PRO A 273 -0.43 -9.90 12.49
CA PRO A 273 0.61 -10.93 12.56
C PRO A 273 0.08 -12.30 13.00
N ILE A 274 -0.96 -12.36 13.87
CA ILE A 274 -1.54 -13.62 14.37
C ILE A 274 -3.07 -13.51 14.42
N SER A 275 -3.80 -14.52 13.94
CA SER A 275 -5.27 -14.53 13.82
C SER A 275 -5.99 -14.51 15.16
N LYS A 276 -5.39 -15.05 16.22
CA LYS A 276 -5.91 -14.89 17.59
C LYS A 276 -6.10 -13.42 17.99
N GLN A 277 -5.27 -12.52 17.44
CA GLN A 277 -5.39 -11.08 17.69
C GLN A 277 -6.63 -10.46 17.05
N TYR A 278 -7.14 -11.04 15.96
CA TYR A 278 -8.46 -10.68 15.42
C TYR A 278 -9.55 -10.91 16.47
N GLY A 279 -9.53 -12.07 17.13
CA GLY A 279 -10.49 -12.38 18.19
C GLY A 279 -10.41 -11.41 19.38
N ASP A 280 -9.21 -11.07 19.84
CA ASP A 280 -9.03 -10.12 20.94
C ASP A 280 -9.48 -8.70 20.57
N MET A 281 -9.19 -8.26 19.35
CA MET A 281 -9.59 -6.95 18.85
C MET A 281 -11.10 -6.88 18.59
N HIS A 282 -11.71 -7.92 18.01
CA HIS A 282 -13.16 -8.06 17.89
C HIS A 282 -13.81 -7.98 19.28
N ASN A 283 -13.29 -8.72 20.26
CA ASN A 283 -13.78 -8.68 21.64
C ASN A 283 -13.60 -7.30 22.31
N ALA A 284 -12.51 -6.58 22.00
CA ALA A 284 -12.26 -5.23 22.49
C ALA A 284 -13.24 -4.20 21.90
N MET A 285 -13.67 -4.38 20.64
CA MET A 285 -14.71 -3.56 20.00
C MET A 285 -16.08 -3.79 20.67
N HIS A 286 -16.46 -5.06 20.92
CA HIS A 286 -17.74 -5.42 21.54
C HIS A 286 -17.88 -4.98 23.00
N LYS A 287 -16.79 -4.83 23.74
CA LYS A 287 -16.83 -4.31 25.12
C LYS A 287 -17.18 -2.82 25.19
N LYS A 288 -17.12 -2.07 24.09
CA LYS A 288 -17.44 -0.62 24.06
C LYS A 288 -18.72 -0.29 23.28
N ASP A 289 -19.09 -1.10 22.30
CA ASP A 289 -20.30 -0.90 21.49
C ASP A 289 -21.36 -1.97 21.79
N ALA A 290 -22.01 -1.90 22.95
CA ALA A 290 -23.03 -2.86 23.41
C ALA A 290 -24.36 -2.83 22.62
N ASN A 291 -24.42 -2.15 21.46
CA ASN A 291 -25.65 -1.96 20.68
C ASN A 291 -25.64 -2.65 19.29
N TYR A 292 -24.61 -3.44 18.96
CA TYR A 292 -24.44 -4.04 17.62
C TYR A 292 -24.44 -5.57 17.61
N ILE A 293 -25.12 -6.22 18.57
CA ILE A 293 -25.30 -7.68 18.55
C ILE A 293 -26.74 -7.99 18.17
N ASN A 294 -26.93 -8.48 16.95
CA ASN A 294 -27.87 -9.57 16.73
C ASN A 294 -27.09 -10.81 16.30
N GLU A 295 -27.48 -11.91 16.92
CA GLU A 295 -26.84 -13.20 16.96
C GLU A 295 -26.80 -13.89 15.59
N GLY A 296 -25.81 -14.78 15.41
CA GLY A 296 -26.10 -16.04 14.71
C GLY A 296 -25.48 -16.30 13.35
N ASN A 297 -24.62 -15.44 12.80
CA ASN A 297 -23.91 -15.77 11.55
C ASN A 297 -22.40 -15.56 11.69
N LYS A 298 -21.63 -16.59 11.31
CA LYS A 298 -20.28 -16.38 10.79
C LYS A 298 -20.44 -15.50 9.54
N GLU A 299 -20.51 -14.20 9.72
CA GLU A 299 -20.65 -13.28 8.59
C GLU A 299 -19.45 -13.46 7.68
N ASP A 300 -19.72 -13.50 6.38
CA ASP A 300 -18.71 -13.51 5.33
C ASP A 300 -18.06 -12.12 5.32
N TYR A 301 -17.07 -11.92 6.21
CA TYR A 301 -16.34 -10.66 6.40
C TYR A 301 -15.55 -10.23 5.15
N SER A 302 -15.60 -10.99 4.05
CA SER A 302 -15.02 -10.64 2.76
C SER A 302 -15.64 -9.39 2.10
N ASN A 303 -16.81 -8.93 2.58
CA ASN A 303 -17.57 -7.85 1.94
C ASN A 303 -17.84 -6.61 2.81
N GLY A 304 -17.45 -6.59 4.09
CA GLY A 304 -17.64 -5.45 4.99
C GLY A 304 -16.68 -4.26 4.73
N PRO A 305 -16.93 -3.09 5.33
CA PRO A 305 -16.05 -1.92 5.22
C PRO A 305 -14.71 -2.13 5.95
N LEU A 306 -14.67 -3.03 6.93
CA LEU A 306 -13.47 -3.41 7.69
C LEU A 306 -13.22 -4.91 7.57
N MET A 307 -12.02 -5.28 7.13
CA MET A 307 -11.57 -6.67 6.96
C MET A 307 -10.29 -6.90 7.75
N TYR A 308 -10.09 -8.15 8.18
CA TYR A 308 -8.95 -8.55 8.98
C TYR A 308 -8.39 -9.86 8.47
N ILE A 309 -7.09 -9.89 8.27
CA ILE A 309 -6.38 -11.03 7.71
C ILE A 309 -5.22 -11.34 8.63
N GLY A 310 -5.24 -12.51 9.26
CA GLY A 310 -4.10 -13.05 10.02
C GLY A 310 -3.05 -13.59 9.06
N LEU A 311 -1.82 -13.10 9.18
CA LEU A 311 -0.68 -13.57 8.40
C LEU A 311 -0.38 -15.03 8.71
N ASP A 312 -0.48 -15.47 9.97
CA ASP A 312 -0.34 -16.87 10.37
C ASP A 312 -1.31 -17.81 9.62
N ASP A 313 -2.61 -17.49 9.59
CA ASP A 313 -3.62 -18.27 8.87
C ASP A 313 -3.40 -18.23 7.36
N LEU A 314 -3.04 -17.07 6.82
CA LEU A 314 -2.72 -16.91 5.40
C LEU A 314 -1.51 -17.76 5.00
N LEU A 315 -0.44 -17.77 5.80
CA LEU A 315 0.78 -18.53 5.53
C LEU A 315 0.51 -20.04 5.64
N ASP A 316 -0.31 -20.47 6.60
CA ASP A 316 -0.79 -21.85 6.69
C ASP A 316 -1.57 -22.24 5.43
N LYS A 317 -2.49 -21.38 4.97
CA LYS A 317 -3.27 -21.59 3.74
C LYS A 317 -2.37 -21.73 2.52
N ILE A 318 -1.45 -20.78 2.32
CA ILE A 318 -0.50 -20.77 1.20
C ILE A 318 0.35 -22.03 1.18
N THR A 319 0.82 -22.49 2.35
CA THR A 319 1.71 -23.65 2.44
C THR A 319 0.99 -24.99 2.35
N LYS A 320 -0.26 -25.11 2.82
CA LYS A 320 -1.04 -26.36 2.78
C LYS A 320 -1.80 -26.59 1.48
N GLU A 321 -2.37 -25.53 0.90
CA GLU A 321 -3.20 -25.64 -0.31
C GLU A 321 -2.38 -25.69 -1.61
N GLY A 322 -1.05 -25.73 -1.53
CA GLY A 322 -0.19 -25.86 -2.70
C GLY A 322 -0.28 -24.67 -3.67
N TYR A 323 -0.69 -23.47 -3.20
CA TYR A 323 -0.70 -22.25 -4.04
C TYR A 323 0.67 -21.94 -4.64
N LEU A 324 1.74 -22.38 -3.96
CA LEU A 324 3.10 -22.27 -4.46
C LEU A 324 3.43 -23.33 -5.51
N GLU A 325 2.72 -24.45 -5.54
CA GLU A 325 3.01 -25.59 -6.41
C GLU A 325 2.19 -25.59 -7.71
N SER A 326 1.09 -24.83 -7.78
CA SER A 326 0.36 -24.69 -9.04
C SER A 326 1.23 -24.00 -10.11
N GLU A 327 1.19 -24.52 -11.34
CA GLU A 327 1.78 -23.89 -12.52
C GLU A 327 1.05 -22.61 -12.93
N ASP A 328 0.03 -22.21 -12.16
CA ASP A 328 -0.88 -21.15 -12.53
C ASP A 328 -0.24 -19.77 -12.39
N LYS A 329 -0.46 -18.98 -13.44
CA LYS A 329 0.25 -17.76 -13.90
C LYS A 329 0.18 -16.55 -12.95
N ALA A 330 -0.21 -16.71 -11.69
CA ALA A 330 -0.55 -15.60 -10.80
C ALA A 330 0.67 -14.90 -10.18
N PHE A 331 1.78 -15.60 -9.92
CA PHE A 331 2.89 -15.02 -9.17
C PHE A 331 3.93 -14.35 -10.05
N ARG A 332 3.94 -13.01 -10.06
CA ARG A 332 5.06 -12.23 -10.58
C ARG A 332 6.25 -12.37 -9.62
N LYS A 333 7.00 -13.48 -9.72
CA LYS A 333 8.21 -13.91 -8.94
C LYS A 333 7.94 -15.02 -7.90
N LYS A 334 7.49 -16.19 -8.39
CA LYS A 334 7.30 -17.42 -7.61
C LYS A 334 8.44 -17.70 -6.61
N GLU A 335 9.70 -17.65 -7.05
CA GLU A 335 10.87 -17.92 -6.18
C GLU A 335 11.01 -16.92 -5.01
N TYR A 336 10.78 -15.62 -5.25
CA TYR A 336 10.83 -14.61 -4.18
C TYR A 336 9.67 -14.80 -3.20
N PHE A 337 8.47 -15.06 -3.74
CA PHE A 337 7.28 -15.27 -2.93
C PHE A 337 7.42 -16.53 -2.05
N GLU A 338 7.92 -17.64 -2.62
CA GLU A 338 8.24 -18.85 -1.88
C GLU A 338 9.29 -18.62 -0.79
N TRP A 339 10.39 -17.94 -1.13
CA TRP A 339 11.43 -17.59 -0.15
C TRP A 339 10.89 -16.72 0.97
N LEU A 340 10.09 -15.70 0.64
CA LEU A 340 9.49 -14.81 1.62
C LEU A 340 8.53 -15.56 2.54
N VAL A 341 7.59 -16.33 1.98
CA VAL A 341 6.57 -17.07 2.74
C VAL A 341 7.23 -18.15 3.60
N LYS A 342 8.02 -19.05 3.00
CA LYS A 342 8.60 -20.22 3.70
C LYS A 342 9.80 -19.85 4.55
N GLY A 343 10.65 -18.96 4.04
CA GLY A 343 11.96 -18.65 4.63
C GLY A 343 11.99 -17.43 5.54
N VAL A 344 10.95 -16.59 5.58
CA VAL A 344 10.93 -15.39 6.44
C VAL A 344 9.62 -15.28 7.22
N LEU A 345 8.47 -15.18 6.54
CA LEU A 345 7.19 -14.91 7.19
C LEU A 345 6.71 -16.08 8.04
N LYS A 346 6.82 -17.34 7.57
CA LYS A 346 6.43 -18.51 8.37
C LYS A 346 7.29 -18.67 9.64
N PRO A 347 8.62 -18.48 9.61
CA PRO A 347 9.41 -18.42 10.84
C PRO A 347 9.01 -17.31 11.83
N ILE A 348 8.52 -16.17 11.34
CA ILE A 348 8.14 -15.02 12.19
C ILE A 348 6.71 -15.15 12.74
N PHE A 349 5.75 -15.57 11.89
CA PHE A 349 4.31 -15.53 12.17
C PHE A 349 3.62 -16.89 12.13
N GLY A 350 4.25 -17.92 11.56
CA GLY A 350 3.65 -19.24 11.45
C GLY A 350 3.28 -19.82 12.80
N LYS A 351 2.23 -20.64 12.84
CA LYS A 351 1.87 -21.38 14.05
C LYS A 351 3.03 -22.30 14.41
N SER A 352 3.44 -22.28 15.67
CA SER A 352 4.30 -23.32 16.22
C SER A 352 3.57 -24.66 16.10
N GLU A 353 4.17 -25.63 15.42
CA GLU A 353 3.67 -27.01 15.35
C GLU A 353 3.57 -27.67 16.73
#